data_AF-A0A961JDC7-F1
#
_entry.id   AF-A0A961JDC7-F1
#
_cell.length_a   1.000
_cell.length_b   1.000
_cell.length_c   1.000
_cell.angle_alpha   90.00
_cell.angle_beta   90.00
_cell.angle_gamma   90.00
#
_symmetry.space_group_name_H-M   'P 1'
#
loop_
_entity.id
_entity.type
_entity.pdbx_description
1 polymer ?
#
loop_
_entity_poly.entity_id
_entity_poly.type
_entity_poly.pdbx_seq_one_letter_code
_entity_poly.pdbx_strand_id
1 'polypeptide(L)' 'MSNVTNLNRFRKNKARAEKRAEADANAVKFGRTGAQKNIERARAEKERRDLDGHERAGEPEE' A
#
# COMPACT_ATOMS: atom_id res chain seq x y z
N MET A 1 -40.00 -3.45 21.06
CA MET A 1 -38.84 -3.94 20.28
C MET A 1 -37.66 -3.01 20.56
N SER A 2 -36.78 -3.33 21.53
CA SER A 2 -35.63 -2.46 21.79
C SER A 2 -34.56 -2.72 20.73
N ASN A 3 -34.28 -1.72 19.89
CA ASN A 3 -33.18 -1.75 18.94
C ASN A 3 -31.85 -1.67 19.72
N VAL A 4 -31.37 -2.80 20.22
CA VAL A 4 -30.06 -2.87 20.89
C VAL A 4 -28.99 -2.69 19.82
N THR A 5 -28.59 -1.44 19.59
CA THR A 5 -27.50 -1.12 18.66
C THR A 5 -26.18 -1.53 19.28
N ASN A 6 -25.49 -2.48 18.66
CA ASN A 6 -24.18 -2.91 19.11
C ASN A 6 -23.17 -1.76 18.99
N LEU A 7 -22.80 -1.16 20.14
CA LEU A 7 -21.90 -0.02 20.22
C LEU A 7 -20.49 -0.35 19.69
N ASN A 8 -20.05 -1.62 19.78
CA ASN A 8 -18.77 -2.05 19.24
C ASN A 8 -18.77 -2.02 17.72
N ARG A 9 -19.87 -2.41 17.07
CA ARG A 9 -20.02 -2.31 15.61
C ARG A 9 -19.99 -0.84 15.16
N PHE A 10 -20.67 0.03 15.89
CA PHE A 10 -20.65 1.47 15.61
C PHE A 10 -19.24 2.07 15.74
N ARG A 11 -18.52 1.78 16.83
CA ARG A 11 -17.13 2.21 17.02
C ARG A 11 -16.21 1.70 15.90
N LYS A 12 -16.35 0.43 15.51
CA LYS A 12 -15.58 -0.16 14.39
C LYS A 12 -15.90 0.54 13.07
N ASN A 13 -17.15 0.86 12.80
CA ASN A 13 -17.54 1.58 11.59
C ASN A 13 -16.98 3.01 11.58
N LYS A 14 -17.03 3.71 12.70
CA LYS A 14 -16.44 5.06 12.85
C LYS A 14 -14.93 5.03 12.59
N ALA A 15 -14.21 4.12 13.24
CA ALA A 15 -12.76 3.97 13.04
C ALA A 15 -12.39 3.61 11.57
N ARG A 16 -13.23 2.82 10.89
CA ARG A 16 -13.03 2.53 9.46
C ARG A 16 -13.29 3.75 8.57
N ALA A 17 -14.26 4.58 8.91
CA ALA A 17 -14.55 5.82 8.18
C ALA A 17 -13.44 6.86 8.34
N GLU A 18 -12.94 7.05 9.58
CA GLU A 18 -11.81 7.93 9.88
C GLU A 18 -10.56 7.50 9.09
N LYS A 19 -10.22 6.21 9.11
CA LYS A 19 -9.09 5.67 8.31
C LYS A 19 -9.23 5.89 6.81
N ARG A 20 -10.44 5.86 6.26
CA ARG A 20 -10.67 6.16 4.83
C ARG A 20 -10.45 7.63 4.54
N ALA A 21 -11.00 8.52 5.36
CA ALA A 21 -10.81 9.97 5.20
C ALA A 21 -9.33 10.37 5.30
N GLU A 22 -8.57 9.78 6.22
CA GLU A 22 -7.11 9.96 6.30
C GLU A 22 -6.39 9.45 5.04
N ALA A 23 -6.79 8.29 4.51
CA ALA A 23 -6.22 7.74 3.29
C ALA A 23 -6.49 8.66 2.08
N ASP A 24 -7.69 9.20 1.96
CA ASP A 24 -8.08 10.14 0.89
C ASP A 24 -7.30 11.46 1.03
N ALA A 25 -7.19 11.99 2.25
CA ALA A 25 -6.38 13.18 2.52
C ALA A 25 -4.90 12.97 2.16
N ASN A 26 -4.34 11.79 2.46
CA ASN A 26 -2.98 11.44 2.07
C ASN A 26 -2.83 11.26 0.56
N ALA A 27 -3.84 10.72 -0.13
CA ALA A 27 -3.85 10.60 -1.59
C ALA A 27 -3.79 11.98 -2.26
N VAL A 28 -4.54 12.96 -1.73
CA VAL A 28 -4.50 14.34 -2.20
C VAL A 28 -3.17 15.01 -1.87
N LYS A 29 -2.68 14.88 -0.61
CA LYS A 29 -1.44 15.54 -0.15
C LYS A 29 -0.18 15.03 -0.85
N PHE A 30 -0.08 13.72 -1.03
CA PHE A 30 1.14 13.08 -1.54
C PHE A 30 1.02 12.61 -2.99
N GLY A 31 -0.16 12.77 -3.61
CA GLY A 31 -0.45 12.37 -4.99
C GLY A 31 -0.51 10.86 -5.23
N ARG A 32 -0.16 10.03 -4.23
CA ARG A 32 -0.16 8.56 -4.33
C ARG A 32 -0.75 7.93 -3.08
N THR A 33 -1.65 6.99 -3.27
CA THR A 33 -2.20 6.14 -2.21
C THR A 33 -1.16 5.13 -1.73
N GLY A 34 -1.33 4.59 -0.51
CA GLY A 34 -0.49 3.50 -0.01
C GLY A 34 -0.52 2.25 -0.91
N ALA A 35 -1.66 1.95 -1.52
CA ALA A 35 -1.79 0.85 -2.48
C ALA A 35 -0.96 1.08 -3.75
N GLN A 36 -0.96 2.30 -4.29
CA GLN A 36 -0.13 2.68 -5.43
C GLN A 36 1.36 2.57 -5.10
N LYS A 37 1.80 3.06 -3.93
CA LYS A 37 3.19 2.91 -3.47
C LYS A 37 3.62 1.45 -3.38
N ASN A 38 2.74 0.57 -2.89
CA ASN A 38 3.03 -0.86 -2.81
C ASN A 38 3.17 -1.51 -4.19
N ILE A 39 2.31 -1.15 -5.15
CA ILE A 39 2.39 -1.63 -6.53
C ILE A 39 3.67 -1.12 -7.20
N GLU A 40 4.01 0.15 -7.03
CA GLU A 40 5.25 0.74 -7.56
C GLU A 40 6.49 0.06 -6.97
N ARG A 41 6.52 -0.17 -5.66
CA ARG A 41 7.62 -0.90 -5.02
C ARG A 41 7.73 -2.32 -5.56
N ALA A 42 6.63 -3.04 -5.70
CA ALA A 42 6.63 -4.39 -6.25
C ALA A 42 7.11 -4.43 -7.71
N ARG A 43 6.75 -3.41 -8.52
CA ARG A 43 7.26 -3.24 -9.88
C ARG A 43 8.75 -2.96 -9.88
N ALA A 44 9.23 -2.02 -9.07
CA ALA A 44 10.65 -1.72 -8.93
C ALA A 44 11.47 -2.91 -8.41
N GLU A 45 10.93 -3.73 -7.50
CA GLU A 45 11.54 -4.99 -7.06
C GLU A 45 11.57 -6.05 -8.14
N LYS A 46 10.55 -6.10 -9.00
CA LYS A 46 10.55 -6.99 -10.16
C LYS A 46 11.59 -6.53 -11.17
N GLU A 47 11.58 -5.25 -11.54
CA GLU A 47 12.57 -4.66 -12.46
C GLU A 47 13.99 -4.85 -11.97
N ARG A 48 14.26 -4.65 -10.67
CA ARG A 48 15.58 -4.95 -10.08
C ARG A 48 15.96 -6.43 -10.23
N ARG A 49 15.07 -7.36 -9.88
CA ARG A 49 15.35 -8.79 -10.04
C ARG A 49 15.56 -9.19 -11.50
N ASP A 50 14.78 -8.61 -12.41
CA ASP A 50 14.91 -8.87 -13.84
C ASP A 50 16.27 -8.32 -14.32
N LEU A 51 16.69 -7.12 -13.90
CA LEU A 51 18.00 -6.55 -14.19
C LEU A 51 19.15 -7.37 -13.59
N ASP A 52 19.07 -7.77 -12.32
CA ASP A 52 20.06 -8.62 -11.65
C ASP A 52 20.20 -9.98 -12.37
N GLY A 53 19.11 -10.54 -12.87
CA GLY A 53 19.13 -11.77 -13.70
C GLY A 53 19.70 -11.57 -15.10
N HIS A 54 19.73 -10.33 -15.59
CA HIS A 54 20.35 -9.92 -16.86
C HIS A 54 21.78 -9.40 -16.69
N GLU A 55 22.22 -9.17 -15.46
CA GLU A 55 23.62 -8.90 -15.14
C GLU A 55 24.38 -10.20 -15.44
N ARG A 56 24.97 -10.28 -16.64
CA ARG A 56 25.97 -11.29 -16.96
C ARG A 56 27.02 -11.14 -15.88
N ALA A 57 27.21 -12.20 -15.09
CA ALA A 57 28.28 -12.30 -14.11
C ALA A 57 29.51 -11.60 -14.70
N GLY A 58 29.92 -10.51 -14.03
CA GLY A 58 31.06 -9.72 -14.44
C GLY A 58 32.16 -10.67 -14.88
N GLU A 59 32.56 -10.50 -16.12
CA GLU A 59 33.61 -11.25 -16.79
C GLU A 59 34.79 -11.40 -15.81
N PRO A 60 35.39 -12.60 -15.66
CA PRO A 60 36.66 -12.68 -14.96
C PRO A 60 37.65 -11.87 -15.79
N GLU A 61 37.95 -10.65 -15.35
CA GLU A 61 39.09 -9.92 -15.87
C GLU A 61 40.35 -10.72 -15.53
N GLU A 62 41.16 -10.98 -16.57
CA GLU A 62 42.45 -11.68 -16.50
C GLU A 62 43.44 -11.04 -15.52
#